data_AF-A0A7J7MGQ6-F1
#
_entry.id   AF-A0A7J7MGQ6-F1
#
_cell.length_a   1.000
_cell.length_b   1.000
_cell.length_c   1.000
_cell.angle_alpha   90.00
_cell.angle_beta   90.00
_cell.angle_gamma   90.00
#
_symmetry.space_group_name_H-M   'P 1'
#
loop_
_entity.id
_entity.type
_entity.pdbx_description
1 polymer ?
#
loop_
_entity_poly.entity_id
_entity_poly.type
_entity_poly.pdbx_seq_one_letter_code
_entity_poly.pdbx_strand_id
1 'polypeptide(L)'
;MDLLHSPRRLSTLQFYRNSSSPPLRNPSRVFFTIRSSLPFPPQKAKYYRELQAAVDVVDKACRLCVDVKKSLFSSDGGILEKNDQTPVTLADFGVQALISLELNRLFPSIPLVAEEDSAFLRSNALADTVVSAVSDKVKFGDKPLTRDAVLEAIDRGGKDAYAFGAKPATYWVSIL
;
A
#
# COMPACT_ATOMS: atom_id res chain seq x y z
N MET A 1 -2.20 -63.19 -49.16
CA MET A 1 -0.83 -62.79 -49.53
C MET A 1 -0.31 -61.90 -48.40
N ASP A 2 0.16 -62.54 -47.32
CA ASP A 2 1.51 -62.39 -46.73
C ASP A 2 2.19 -61.01 -46.84
N LEU A 3 2.90 -60.42 -45.87
CA LEU A 3 3.58 -60.83 -44.61
C LEU A 3 4.21 -59.50 -44.10
N LEU A 4 4.12 -59.04 -42.84
CA LEU A 4 5.06 -59.19 -41.71
C LEU A 4 5.24 -57.82 -41.01
N HIS A 5 5.05 -57.73 -39.68
CA HIS A 5 6.05 -57.14 -38.76
C HIS A 5 5.69 -57.34 -37.26
N SER A 6 6.47 -58.23 -36.64
CA SER A 6 7.12 -58.15 -35.31
C SER A 6 6.35 -57.67 -34.05
N PRO A 7 6.24 -58.51 -32.99
CA PRO A 7 5.86 -58.07 -31.65
C PRO A 7 7.08 -57.93 -30.73
N ARG A 8 7.16 -56.85 -29.94
CA ARG A 8 8.03 -56.80 -28.76
C ARG A 8 7.27 -56.30 -27.54
N ARG A 9 7.19 -57.19 -26.56
CA ARG A 9 6.78 -56.96 -25.17
C ARG A 9 7.70 -55.92 -24.52
N LEU A 10 7.12 -54.97 -23.80
CA LEU A 10 7.86 -54.10 -22.88
C LEU A 10 7.52 -54.52 -21.45
N SER A 11 8.56 -54.99 -20.77
CA SER A 11 8.58 -55.46 -19.40
C SER A 11 8.52 -54.29 -18.42
N THR A 12 7.77 -54.52 -17.35
CA THR A 12 7.67 -53.71 -16.14
C THR A 12 9.05 -53.53 -15.49
N LEU A 13 9.49 -52.29 -15.28
CA LEU A 13 10.60 -51.96 -14.40
C LEU A 13 10.11 -51.05 -13.28
N GLN A 14 10.04 -51.64 -12.08
CA GLN A 14 9.98 -50.93 -10.81
C GLN A 14 11.28 -50.13 -10.64
N PHE A 15 11.18 -48.82 -10.48
CA PHE A 15 12.29 -47.99 -10.02
C PHE A 15 12.05 -47.53 -8.59
N TYR A 16 13.04 -47.88 -7.76
CA TYR A 16 13.19 -47.54 -6.37
C TYR A 16 13.13 -46.02 -6.15
N ARG A 17 12.37 -45.64 -5.12
CA ARG A 17 12.28 -44.30 -4.57
C ARG A 17 13.55 -44.01 -3.76
N ASN A 18 14.49 -43.26 -4.32
CA ASN A 18 15.40 -42.43 -3.53
C ASN A 18 16.00 -41.32 -4.40
N SER A 19 15.41 -40.12 -4.33
CA SER A 19 16.02 -38.89 -4.83
C SER A 19 15.82 -37.80 -3.79
N SER A 20 16.85 -37.67 -2.94
CA SER A 20 17.06 -36.51 -2.08
C SER A 20 17.13 -35.27 -2.97
N SER A 21 16.03 -34.53 -3.05
CA SER A 21 16.00 -33.22 -3.71
C SER A 21 16.66 -32.20 -2.76
N PRO A 22 17.60 -31.36 -3.21
CA PRO A 22 18.10 -30.28 -2.37
C PRO A 22 16.95 -29.31 -2.09
N PRO A 23 16.83 -28.74 -0.87
CA PRO A 23 15.76 -27.81 -0.59
C PRO A 23 15.91 -26.58 -1.50
N LEU A 24 14.82 -26.24 -2.19
CA LEU A 24 14.65 -24.97 -2.88
C LEU A 24 14.98 -23.86 -1.89
N ARG A 25 16.05 -23.13 -2.18
CA ARG A 25 16.53 -21.98 -1.41
C ARG A 25 15.43 -20.93 -1.47
N ASN A 26 14.66 -20.84 -0.40
CA ASN A 26 13.67 -19.80 -0.17
C ASN A 26 14.38 -18.46 -0.42
N PRO A 27 13.94 -17.60 -1.36
CA PRO A 27 14.50 -16.27 -1.44
C PRO A 27 14.06 -15.59 -0.15
N SER A 28 14.98 -15.54 0.81
CA SER A 28 14.82 -14.77 2.02
C SER A 28 14.26 -13.43 1.58
N ARG A 29 13.01 -13.12 1.95
CA ARG A 29 12.49 -11.76 1.88
C ARG A 29 13.54 -10.94 2.60
N VAL A 30 14.36 -10.22 1.84
CA VAL A 30 15.26 -9.24 2.40
C VAL A 30 14.32 -8.18 2.92
N PHE A 31 13.92 -8.33 4.18
CA PHE A 31 13.42 -7.24 4.96
C PHE A 31 14.60 -6.29 5.05
N PHE A 32 14.75 -5.43 4.04
CA PHE A 32 15.35 -4.14 4.28
C PHE A 32 14.43 -3.50 5.30
N THR A 33 14.75 -3.73 6.57
CA THR A 33 14.47 -2.75 7.59
C THR A 33 15.33 -1.57 7.17
N ILE A 34 14.82 -0.77 6.23
CA ILE A 34 15.27 0.59 6.04
C ILE A 34 14.93 1.22 7.39
N ARG A 35 15.87 1.14 8.33
CA ARG A 35 15.95 2.18 9.35
C ARG A 35 16.13 3.41 8.53
N SER A 36 15.05 4.15 8.42
CA SER A 36 15.01 5.42 7.76
C SER A 36 15.83 6.35 8.66
N SER A 37 17.13 6.32 8.43
CA SER A 37 18.05 7.33 8.87
C SER A 37 18.50 8.00 7.59
N LEU A 38 18.18 9.29 7.46
CA LEU A 38 18.65 10.08 6.33
C LEU A 38 20.19 9.94 6.21
N PRO A 39 20.74 9.98 4.98
CA PRO A 39 22.17 9.75 4.74
C PRO A 39 23.08 10.90 5.21
N PHE A 40 22.59 11.75 6.12
CA PHE A 40 23.28 12.90 6.68
C PHE A 40 22.83 13.12 8.13
N PRO A 41 23.67 13.76 8.97
CA PRO A 41 23.34 13.98 10.37
C PRO A 41 22.29 15.11 10.55
N PRO A 42 21.50 15.09 11.64
CA PRO A 42 20.44 16.08 11.91
C PRO A 42 20.86 17.55 11.84
N GLN A 43 22.10 17.85 12.23
CA GLN A 43 22.63 19.21 12.30
C GLN A 43 22.79 19.86 10.92
N LYS A 44 22.72 19.09 9.82
CA LYS A 44 22.84 19.61 8.45
C LYS A 44 21.49 19.98 7.80
N ALA A 45 20.35 19.74 8.46
CA ALA A 45 19.04 20.05 7.91
C ALA A 45 18.10 20.67 8.95
N LYS A 46 17.61 21.89 8.66
CA LYS A 46 16.68 22.63 9.52
C LYS A 46 15.40 21.84 9.82
N TYR A 47 14.91 21.05 8.87
CA TYR A 47 13.67 20.26 8.95
C TYR A 47 13.94 18.75 8.91
N TYR A 48 14.99 18.31 9.60
CA TYR A 48 15.42 16.90 9.58
C TYR A 48 14.30 15.94 10.01
N ARG A 49 13.54 16.29 11.06
CA ARG A 49 12.49 15.41 11.61
C ARG A 49 11.31 15.28 10.66
N GLU A 50 10.92 16.40 10.05
CA GLU A 50 9.88 16.48 9.04
C GLU A 50 10.27 15.65 7.82
N LEU A 51 11.50 15.84 7.31
CA LEU A 51 12.00 15.08 6.18
C LEU A 51 12.06 13.58 6.48
N GLN A 52 12.50 13.21 7.68
CA GLN A 52 12.52 11.81 8.09
C GLN A 52 11.11 11.22 8.09
N ALA A 53 10.14 11.92 8.67
CA ALA A 53 8.75 11.47 8.67
C ALA A 53 8.16 11.39 7.26
N ALA A 54 8.46 12.35 6.39
CA ALA A 54 8.00 12.35 5.01
C ALA A 54 8.51 11.10 4.26
N VAL A 55 9.80 10.77 4.40
CA VAL A 55 10.38 9.56 3.79
C VAL A 55 9.70 8.29 4.31
N ASP A 56 9.49 8.19 5.63
CA ASP A 56 8.86 7.02 6.26
C ASP A 56 7.43 6.82 5.76
N VAL A 57 6.68 7.92 5.65
CA VAL A 57 5.29 7.92 5.21
C VAL A 57 5.20 7.59 3.71
N VAL A 58 6.09 8.13 2.89
CA VAL A 58 6.16 7.82 1.45
C VAL A 58 6.51 6.35 1.20
N ASP A 59 7.43 5.75 1.97
CA ASP A 59 7.72 4.30 1.85
C ASP A 59 6.47 3.46 2.12
N LYS A 60 5.70 3.79 3.17
CA LYS A 60 4.43 3.13 3.48
C LYS A 60 3.38 3.32 2.39
N ALA A 61 3.25 4.53 1.85
CA ALA A 61 2.35 4.84 0.74
C ALA A 61 2.68 4.03 -0.52
N CYS A 62 3.95 3.96 -0.91
CA CYS A 62 4.40 3.14 -2.04
C CYS A 62 4.03 1.66 -1.85
N ARG A 63 4.22 1.11 -0.63
CA ARG A 63 3.82 -0.26 -0.31
C ARG A 63 2.31 -0.45 -0.40
N LEU A 64 1.53 0.53 0.05
CA LEU A 64 0.06 0.51 -0.07
C LEU A 64 -0.36 0.41 -1.54
N CYS A 65 0.18 1.27 -2.42
CA CYS A 65 -0.15 1.23 -3.85
C CYS A 65 0.17 -0.13 -4.48
N VAL A 66 1.33 -0.71 -4.13
CA VAL A 66 1.72 -2.05 -4.60
C VAL A 66 0.76 -3.13 -4.12
N ASP A 67 0.30 -3.07 -2.87
CA ASP A 67 -0.59 -4.06 -2.30
C ASP A 67 -2.02 -3.95 -2.85
N VAL A 68 -2.54 -2.74 -3.01
CA VAL A 68 -3.82 -2.49 -3.71
C VAL A 68 -3.75 -3.08 -5.12
N LYS A 69 -2.71 -2.74 -5.88
CA LYS A 69 -2.47 -3.27 -7.22
C LYS A 69 -2.46 -4.80 -7.25
N LYS A 70 -1.77 -5.46 -6.31
CA LYS A 70 -1.70 -6.94 -6.24
C LYS A 70 -3.04 -7.59 -5.91
N SER A 71 -3.81 -7.01 -4.99
CA SER A 71 -5.12 -7.54 -4.59
C SER A 71 -6.07 -7.63 -5.78
N LEU A 72 -5.96 -6.70 -6.72
CA LEU A 72 -6.78 -6.67 -7.94
C LEU A 72 -6.39 -7.77 -8.93
N PHE A 73 -5.09 -8.05 -9.08
CA PHE A 73 -4.63 -9.14 -9.96
C PHE A 73 -4.81 -10.54 -9.37
N SER A 74 -5.00 -10.65 -8.05
CA SER A 74 -5.24 -11.95 -7.38
C SER A 74 -6.72 -12.31 -7.30
N SER A 75 -7.60 -11.35 -7.58
CA SER A 75 -9.04 -11.56 -7.64
C SER A 75 -9.40 -12.03 -9.06
N ASP A 76 -9.30 -13.33 -9.31
CA ASP A 76 -9.72 -13.93 -10.59
C ASP A 76 -11.18 -13.53 -10.90
N GLY A 77 -11.35 -12.67 -11.91
CA GLY A 77 -12.55 -12.67 -12.75
C GLY A 77 -13.80 -11.92 -12.28
N GLY A 78 -13.75 -10.92 -11.39
CA GLY A 78 -14.96 -10.13 -11.18
C GLY A 78 -14.91 -9.03 -10.14
N ILE A 79 -14.17 -7.95 -10.36
CA ILE A 79 -14.26 -6.76 -9.50
C ILE A 79 -14.14 -5.49 -10.37
N LEU A 80 -15.28 -4.78 -10.48
CA LEU A 80 -15.42 -3.34 -10.77
C LEU A 80 -15.38 -2.85 -12.24
N GLU A 81 -16.19 -3.42 -13.12
CA GLU A 81 -16.79 -2.64 -14.23
C GLU A 81 -18.10 -2.00 -13.78
N LYS A 82 -18.02 -0.88 -13.06
CA LYS A 82 -19.11 0.09 -13.01
C LYS A 82 -18.54 1.46 -12.63
N ASN A 83 -18.23 2.22 -13.67
CA ASN A 83 -17.88 3.65 -13.71
C ASN A 83 -16.87 4.13 -12.66
N ASP A 84 -15.64 4.34 -13.10
CA ASP A 84 -14.58 5.09 -12.41
C ASP A 84 -14.05 4.52 -11.08
N GLN A 85 -14.54 3.37 -10.62
CA GLN A 85 -14.03 2.65 -9.44
C GLN A 85 -12.73 1.89 -9.74
N THR A 86 -11.76 2.60 -10.30
CA THR A 86 -10.50 2.00 -10.74
C THR A 86 -9.59 1.69 -9.54
N PRO A 87 -8.66 0.72 -9.70
CA PRO A 87 -7.54 0.49 -8.79
C PRO A 87 -6.81 1.73 -8.28
N VAL A 88 -6.73 2.74 -9.15
CA VAL A 88 -5.98 3.97 -8.93
C VAL A 88 -6.72 4.80 -7.89
N THR A 89 -8.01 5.02 -8.08
CA THR A 89 -8.88 5.76 -7.15
C THR A 89 -8.84 5.22 -5.72
N LEU A 90 -8.86 3.90 -5.52
CA LEU A 90 -8.77 3.32 -4.17
C LEU A 90 -7.39 3.54 -3.55
N ALA A 91 -6.33 3.44 -4.34
CA ALA A 91 -4.97 3.71 -3.89
C ALA A 91 -4.81 5.19 -3.52
N ASP A 92 -5.39 6.10 -4.29
CA ASP A 92 -5.32 7.55 -4.08
C ASP A 92 -5.91 7.93 -2.71
N PHE A 93 -7.16 7.52 -2.44
CA PHE A 93 -7.80 7.73 -1.14
C PHE A 93 -7.02 7.07 0.01
N GLY A 94 -6.52 5.86 -0.22
CA GLY A 94 -5.74 5.13 0.79
C GLY A 94 -4.43 5.83 1.14
N VAL A 95 -3.71 6.34 0.13
CA VAL A 95 -2.45 7.07 0.32
C VAL A 95 -2.71 8.37 1.06
N GLN A 96 -3.72 9.16 0.65
CA GLN A 96 -4.05 10.40 1.35
C GLN A 96 -4.44 10.15 2.82
N ALA A 97 -5.28 9.13 3.08
CA ALA A 97 -5.65 8.75 4.44
C ALA A 97 -4.42 8.37 5.28
N LEU A 98 -3.53 7.53 4.73
CA LEU A 98 -2.31 7.08 5.39
C LEU A 98 -1.38 8.27 5.71
N ILE A 99 -1.13 9.14 4.75
CA ILE A 99 -0.29 10.33 4.90
C ILE A 99 -0.87 11.23 5.98
N SER A 100 -2.16 11.54 5.90
CA SER A 100 -2.85 12.41 6.85
C SER A 100 -2.81 11.85 8.28
N LEU A 101 -3.05 10.55 8.46
CA LEU A 101 -3.01 9.90 9.78
C LEU A 101 -1.62 9.96 10.42
N GLU A 102 -0.57 9.59 9.66
CA GLU A 102 0.79 9.54 10.21
C GLU A 102 1.38 10.93 10.44
N LEU A 103 1.19 11.87 9.51
CA LEU A 103 1.72 13.23 9.66
C LEU A 103 0.98 14.01 10.74
N ASN A 104 -0.35 13.88 10.85
CA ASN A 104 -1.10 14.52 11.93
C ASN A 104 -0.70 13.97 13.31
N ARG A 105 -0.39 12.67 13.41
CA ARG A 105 0.10 12.07 14.66
C ARG A 105 1.48 12.61 15.07
N LEU A 106 2.36 12.86 14.10
CA LEU A 106 3.73 13.30 14.36
C LEU A 106 3.87 14.83 14.48
N PHE A 107 3.08 15.58 13.71
CA PHE A 107 3.14 17.03 13.56
C PHE A 107 1.72 17.63 13.49
N PRO A 108 0.92 17.56 14.58
CA PRO A 108 -0.48 18.00 14.57
C PRO A 108 -0.66 19.50 14.30
N SER A 109 0.39 20.31 14.46
CA SER A 109 0.37 21.74 14.17
C SER A 109 0.66 22.09 12.70
N ILE A 110 1.05 21.12 11.87
CA ILE A 110 1.34 21.35 10.46
C ILE A 110 0.16 20.81 9.63
N PRO A 111 -0.67 21.69 9.05
CA PRO A 111 -1.80 21.30 8.21
C PRO A 111 -1.36 20.57 6.93
N LEU A 112 -2.23 19.71 6.40
CA LEU A 112 -2.03 18.99 5.14
C LEU A 112 -2.87 19.61 4.03
N VAL A 113 -2.29 19.87 2.86
CA VAL A 113 -3.04 20.21 1.64
C VAL A 113 -2.94 19.03 0.69
N ALA A 114 -4.08 18.50 0.26
CA ALA A 114 -4.17 17.35 -0.61
C ALA A 114 -5.41 17.44 -1.52
N GLU A 115 -5.45 16.59 -2.54
CA GLU A 115 -6.43 16.67 -3.64
C GLU A 115 -7.79 16.07 -3.26
N GLU A 116 -7.80 14.94 -2.56
CA GLU A 116 -9.01 14.16 -2.37
C GLU A 116 -9.92 14.72 -1.27
N ASP A 117 -11.22 14.51 -1.45
CA ASP A 117 -12.22 14.65 -0.39
C ASP A 117 -13.04 13.36 -0.26
N SER A 118 -13.65 13.13 0.89
CA SER A 118 -14.32 11.85 1.13
C SER A 118 -15.78 11.79 0.65
N ALA A 119 -16.27 12.79 -0.10
CA ALA A 119 -17.63 12.79 -0.64
C ALA A 119 -17.86 11.61 -1.60
N PHE A 120 -16.85 11.26 -2.41
CA PHE A 120 -16.91 10.09 -3.29
C PHE A 120 -17.03 8.79 -2.51
N LEU A 121 -16.20 8.60 -1.47
CA LEU A 121 -16.23 7.40 -0.63
C LEU A 121 -17.56 7.23 0.11
N ARG A 122 -18.13 8.34 0.60
CA ARG A 122 -19.45 8.35 1.25
C ARG A 122 -20.55 7.93 0.28
N SER A 123 -20.53 8.47 -0.94
CA SER A 123 -21.56 8.22 -1.97
C SER A 123 -21.51 6.79 -2.52
N ASN A 124 -20.33 6.17 -2.53
CA ASN A 124 -20.12 4.82 -3.07
C ASN A 124 -19.95 3.72 -2.00
N ALA A 125 -20.07 4.06 -0.71
CA ALA A 125 -19.86 3.13 0.40
C ALA A 125 -18.49 2.40 0.39
N LEU A 126 -17.44 3.05 -0.11
CA LEU A 126 -16.10 2.47 -0.28
C LEU A 126 -15.17 2.66 0.93
N ALA A 127 -15.64 3.34 1.97
CA ALA A 127 -14.82 3.71 3.11
C ALA A 127 -14.23 2.50 3.85
N ASP A 128 -15.00 1.41 3.98
CA ASP A 128 -14.52 0.18 4.64
C ASP A 128 -13.41 -0.52 3.82
N THR A 129 -13.48 -0.44 2.49
CA THR A 129 -12.41 -0.93 1.61
C THR A 129 -11.12 -0.13 1.83
N VAL A 130 -11.21 1.19 1.96
CA VAL A 130 -10.06 2.05 2.29
C VAL A 130 -9.53 1.72 3.68
N VAL A 131 -10.38 1.60 4.69
CA VAL A 131 -9.99 1.19 6.06
C VAL A 131 -9.19 -0.12 6.03
N SER A 132 -9.70 -1.13 5.33
CA SER A 132 -9.02 -2.43 5.21
C SER A 132 -7.65 -2.30 4.55
N ALA A 133 -7.52 -1.45 3.52
CA ALA A 133 -6.26 -1.27 2.82
C ALA A 133 -5.18 -0.60 3.70
N VAL A 134 -5.58 0.36 4.54
CA VAL A 134 -4.62 1.17 5.32
C VAL A 134 -4.34 0.64 6.73
N SER A 135 -5.23 -0.19 7.31
CA SER A 135 -5.17 -0.60 8.73
C SER A 135 -3.83 -1.20 9.15
N ASP A 136 -3.22 -2.03 8.29
CA ASP A 136 -1.93 -2.69 8.59
C ASP A 136 -0.70 -1.77 8.40
N LYS A 137 -0.89 -0.57 7.87
CA LYS A 137 0.19 0.36 7.48
C LYS A 137 0.31 1.57 8.40
N VAL A 138 -0.74 1.88 9.14
CA VAL A 138 -0.78 3.03 10.06
C VAL A 138 -0.63 2.62 11.50
N LYS A 139 0.03 3.46 12.30
CA LYS A 139 0.03 3.32 13.77
C LYS A 139 -1.14 4.11 14.36
N PHE A 140 -2.27 3.44 14.62
CA PHE A 140 -3.48 4.07 15.17
C PHE A 140 -3.71 3.76 16.66
N GLY A 141 -2.66 3.86 17.48
CA GLY A 141 -2.72 3.49 18.90
C GLY A 141 -3.19 2.05 19.11
N ASP A 142 -3.83 1.78 20.25
CA ASP A 142 -4.36 0.45 20.60
C ASP A 142 -5.79 0.21 20.07
N LYS A 143 -6.35 1.17 19.33
CA LYS A 143 -7.72 1.10 18.83
C LYS A 143 -7.72 0.70 17.35
N PRO A 144 -8.73 -0.06 16.90
CA PRO A 144 -8.95 -0.27 15.47
C PRO A 144 -9.18 1.05 14.75
N LEU A 145 -8.64 1.16 13.54
CA LEU A 145 -8.94 2.29 12.67
C LEU A 145 -10.41 2.22 12.24
N THR A 146 -11.15 3.30 12.45
CA THR A 146 -12.58 3.36 12.12
C THR A 146 -12.81 4.04 10.78
N ARG A 147 -13.98 3.75 10.20
CA ARG A 147 -14.49 4.45 9.00
C ARG A 147 -14.42 5.97 9.15
N ASP A 148 -14.94 6.50 10.25
CA ASP A 148 -15.00 7.94 10.47
C ASP A 148 -13.60 8.56 10.57
N ALA A 149 -12.65 7.86 11.21
CA ALA A 149 -11.27 8.32 11.30
C ALA A 149 -10.59 8.40 9.92
N VAL A 150 -10.90 7.47 9.02
CA VAL A 150 -10.39 7.50 7.64
C VAL A 150 -11.01 8.65 6.86
N LEU A 151 -12.32 8.84 6.94
CA LEU A 151 -13.01 9.93 6.24
C LEU A 151 -12.53 11.30 6.73
N GLU A 152 -12.39 11.48 8.05
CA GLU A 152 -11.84 12.70 8.65
C GLU A 152 -10.38 12.92 8.24
N ALA A 153 -9.58 11.85 8.15
CA ALA A 153 -8.20 11.97 7.70
C ALA A 153 -8.10 12.44 6.25
N ILE A 154 -8.96 11.94 5.35
CA ILE A 154 -9.02 12.41 3.97
C ILE A 154 -9.46 13.87 3.93
N ASP A 155 -10.55 14.21 4.62
CA ASP A 155 -11.13 15.57 4.62
C ASP A 155 -10.18 16.61 5.24
N ARG A 156 -9.27 16.22 6.14
CA ARG A 156 -8.23 17.11 6.67
C ARG A 156 -7.33 17.67 5.57
N GLY A 157 -7.15 16.97 4.45
CA GLY A 157 -6.36 17.45 3.32
C GLY A 157 -7.13 18.34 2.34
N GLY A 158 -8.46 18.27 2.37
CA GLY A 158 -9.31 18.83 1.32
C GLY A 158 -9.34 20.36 1.27
N LYS A 159 -9.86 20.88 0.15
CA LYS A 159 -9.94 22.32 -0.18
C LYS A 159 -10.57 23.22 0.90
N ASP A 160 -11.49 22.68 1.70
CA ASP A 160 -12.23 23.43 2.72
C ASP A 160 -11.58 23.33 4.12
N ALA A 161 -10.47 22.60 4.26
CA ALA A 161 -9.83 22.36 5.55
C ALA A 161 -9.05 23.58 6.09
N TYR A 162 -8.55 24.46 5.22
CA TYR A 162 -7.69 25.57 5.62
C TYR A 162 -7.93 26.86 4.82
N ALA A 163 -7.94 27.99 5.52
CA ALA A 163 -7.85 29.31 4.92
C ALA A 163 -6.38 29.78 4.90
N PHE A 164 -5.85 30.10 3.72
CA PHE A 164 -4.50 30.64 3.58
C PHE A 164 -4.45 32.08 4.12
N GLY A 165 -3.66 32.31 5.18
CA GLY A 165 -3.42 33.63 5.74
C GLY A 165 -2.24 34.35 5.06
N ALA A 166 -2.14 35.66 5.27
CA ALA A 166 -1.08 36.50 4.66
C ALA A 166 0.34 36.30 5.25
N LYS A 167 0.49 35.46 6.29
CA LYS A 167 1.79 35.22 6.96
C LYS A 167 2.43 33.93 6.43
N PRO A 168 3.78 33.84 6.41
CA PRO A 168 4.45 32.58 6.12
C PRO A 168 3.94 31.49 7.06
N ALA A 169 3.45 30.40 6.48
CA ALA A 169 2.97 29.24 7.20
C ALA A 169 3.57 27.97 6.61
N THR A 170 3.65 26.93 7.44
CA THR A 170 4.20 25.63 7.06
C THR A 170 3.04 24.69 6.77
N TYR A 171 3.11 24.00 5.63
CA TYR A 171 2.10 23.05 5.18
C TYR A 171 2.80 21.78 4.70
N TRP A 172 2.18 20.64 4.95
CA TRP A 172 2.40 19.44 4.16
C TRP A 172 1.63 19.56 2.85
N VAL A 173 2.21 19.06 1.77
CA VAL A 173 1.55 18.99 0.48
C VAL A 173 1.64 17.55 -0.01
N SER A 174 0.50 16.95 -0.32
CA SER A 174 0.39 15.62 -0.92
C SER A 174 -0.30 15.77 -2.26
N ILE A 175 0.42 15.43 -3.33
CA ILE A 175 -0.12 15.35 -4.69
C ILE A 175 0.09 13.89 -5.11
N LEU A 176 -0.98 13.24 -5.56
CA LEU A 176 -1.01 11.82 -5.90
C LEU A 176 -0.67 11.61 -7.38
#